data_AF-A0A2K8WM01-F1
#
_entry.id   AF-A0A2K8WM01-F1
#
_cell.length_a   1.000
_cell.length_b   1.000
_cell.length_c   1.000
_cell.angle_alpha   90.00
_cell.angle_beta   90.00
_cell.angle_gamma   90.00
#
_symmetry.space_group_name_H-M   'P 1'
#
loop_
_entity.id
_entity.type
_entity.pdbx_description
1 polymer ?
#
loop_
_entity_poly.entity_id
_entity_poly.type
_entity_poly.pdbx_seq_one_letter_code
_entity_poly.pdbx_strand_id
1 'polypeptide(L)' 'MWCDKKECEREIRKELKRRKVGLRNQLGKRTEKVTMRWIFQCFQGIYLAKINEEERIVNMNKDREEILKYLPAKCREYYQ' A
#
# COMPACT_ATOMS: atom_id res chain seq x y z
N MET A 1 -12.74 12.11 -0.09
CA MET A 1 -11.76 13.13 -0.50
C MET A 1 -10.38 12.47 -0.46
N TRP A 2 -10.00 11.82 -1.56
CA TRP A 2 -8.77 11.03 -1.64
C TRP A 2 -7.60 11.94 -1.31
N CYS A 3 -6.71 11.50 -0.40
CA CYS A 3 -5.41 12.15 -0.19
C CYS A 3 -4.84 12.49 -1.58
N ASP A 4 -4.43 13.74 -1.82
CA ASP A 4 -3.90 14.17 -3.10
C ASP A 4 -2.90 13.10 -3.58
N LYS A 5 -3.22 12.42 -4.70
CA LYS A 5 -2.45 11.25 -5.17
C LYS A 5 -0.97 11.60 -5.31
N LYS A 6 -0.65 12.85 -5.68
CA LYS A 6 0.73 13.32 -5.78
C LYS A 6 1.39 13.46 -4.42
N GLU A 7 0.66 13.91 -3.41
CA GLU A 7 1.20 14.06 -2.06
C GLU A 7 1.46 12.70 -1.40
N CYS A 8 0.52 11.75 -1.50
CA CYS A 8 0.74 10.40 -0.97
C CYS A 8 1.90 9.70 -1.69
N GLU A 9 2.06 9.91 -3.00
CA GLU A 9 3.20 9.41 -3.79
C GLU A 9 4.54 10.02 -3.35
N ARG A 10 4.55 11.33 -3.08
CA ARG A 10 5.75 12.04 -2.62
C ARG A 10 6.19 11.55 -1.25
N GLU A 11 5.26 11.39 -0.32
CA GLU A 11 5.54 10.96 1.04
C GLU A 11 6.03 9.50 1.10
N ILE A 12 5.39 8.57 0.37
CA ILE A 12 5.89 7.19 0.34
C ILE A 12 7.30 7.10 -0.25
N ARG A 13 7.60 7.86 -1.31
CA ARG A 13 8.94 7.90 -1.92
C ARG A 13 9.99 8.46 -0.95
N LYS A 14 9.65 9.52 -0.20
CA LYS A 14 10.53 10.06 0.84
C LYS A 14 10.83 9.01 1.90
N GLU A 15 9.80 8.28 2.34
CA GLU A 15 9.94 7.28 3.39
C GLU A 15 10.78 6.07 2.95
N LEU A 16 10.55 5.58 1.72
CA LEU A 16 11.36 4.53 1.10
C LEU A 16 12.84 4.94 1.00
N LYS A 17 13.09 6.17 0.53
CA LYS A 17 14.45 6.73 0.43
C LYS A 17 15.10 6.90 1.81
N ARG A 18 14.35 7.40 2.80
CA ARG A 18 14.83 7.58 4.18
C ARG A 18 15.28 6.24 4.80
N ARG A 19 14.52 5.18 4.54
CA ARG A 19 14.80 3.83 5.05
C ARG A 19 15.74 3.02 4.16
N LYS A 20 16.14 3.54 2.98
CA LYS A 20 16.95 2.83 1.98
C LYS A 20 16.37 1.47 1.58
N VAL A 21 15.04 1.42 1.44
CA VAL A 21 14.29 0.22 1.05
C VAL A 21 13.47 0.50 -0.20
N GLY A 22 13.36 -0.50 -1.08
CA GLY A 22 12.48 -0.46 -2.24
C GLY A 22 11.35 -1.47 -2.12
N LEU A 23 10.18 -1.14 -2.68
CA LEU A 23 9.08 -2.08 -2.81
C LEU A 23 9.25 -2.90 -4.10
N ARG A 24 8.83 -4.16 -4.09
CA ARG A 24 8.88 -5.01 -5.29
C ARG A 24 7.91 -4.47 -6.33
N ASN A 25 8.34 -4.21 -7.55
CA ASN A 25 7.46 -3.84 -8.66
C ASN A 25 6.82 -5.09 -9.32
N GLN A 26 6.01 -4.89 -10.37
CA GLN A 26 5.37 -5.99 -11.12
C GLN A 26 6.36 -7.00 -11.72
N LEU A 27 7.62 -6.59 -11.93
CA LEU A 27 8.69 -7.45 -12.45
C LEU A 27 9.52 -8.09 -11.32
N GLY A 28 9.08 -7.98 -10.07
CA GLY A 28 9.77 -8.50 -8.89
C GLY A 28 11.01 -7.72 -8.45
N LYS A 29 11.36 -6.62 -9.14
CA LYS A 29 12.53 -5.79 -8.81
C LYS A 29 12.18 -4.78 -7.71
N ARG A 30 13.06 -4.59 -6.73
CA ARG A 30 12.87 -3.55 -5.71
C ARG A 30 13.10 -2.17 -6.32
N THR A 31 12.17 -1.25 -6.08
CA THR A 31 12.24 0.14 -6.53
C THR A 31 11.76 1.08 -5.44
N GLU A 32 12.44 2.22 -5.30
CA GLU A 32 12.00 3.34 -4.47
C GLU A 32 11.01 4.24 -5.22
N LYS A 33 10.99 4.15 -6.56
CA LYS A 33 10.14 4.96 -7.45
C LYS A 33 8.78 4.28 -7.67
N VAL A 34 8.04 4.06 -6.59
CA VAL A 34 6.66 3.54 -6.68
C VAL A 34 5.71 4.62 -7.19
N THR A 35 4.64 4.20 -7.86
CA THR A 35 3.54 5.08 -8.28
C THR A 35 2.26 4.71 -7.54
N MET A 36 1.37 5.68 -7.33
CA MET A 36 0.08 5.38 -6.70
C MET A 36 -0.76 4.41 -7.54
N ARG A 37 -0.65 4.45 -8.88
CA ARG A 37 -1.31 3.48 -9.76
C ARG A 37 -0.89 2.06 -9.43
N TRP A 38 0.42 1.82 -9.27
CA TRP A 38 0.95 0.51 -8.94
C TRP A 38 0.53 0.06 -7.53
N ILE A 39 0.57 0.98 -6.56
CA ILE A 39 0.07 0.71 -5.20
C ILE A 39 -1.39 0.27 -5.28
N PHE A 40 -2.26 1.02 -5.96
CA PHE A 40 -3.67 0.63 -6.08
C PHE A 40 -3.87 -0.73 -6.73
N GLN A 41 -3.09 -1.08 -7.75
CA GLN A 41 -3.12 -2.43 -8.32
C GLN A 41 -2.75 -3.52 -7.30
N CYS A 42 -1.81 -3.26 -6.39
CA CYS A 42 -1.49 -4.20 -5.32
C CYS A 42 -2.68 -4.39 -4.36
N PHE A 43 -3.44 -3.33 -4.10
CA PHE A 43 -4.64 -3.38 -3.24
C PHE A 43 -5.93 -3.78 -3.99
N GLN A 44 -5.87 -4.02 -5.31
CA GLN A 44 -7.02 -4.54 -6.04
C GLN A 44 -7.38 -5.94 -5.55
N GLY A 45 -8.68 -6.15 -5.32
CA GLY A 45 -9.21 -7.42 -4.83
C GLY A 45 -8.99 -7.67 -3.34
N ILE A 46 -8.59 -6.66 -2.56
CA ILE A 46 -8.72 -6.69 -1.10
C ILE A 46 -10.16 -6.28 -0.78
N TYR A 47 -10.85 -7.10 0.01
CA TYR A 47 -12.22 -6.83 0.44
C TYR A 47 -12.41 -7.28 1.88
N LEU A 48 -13.29 -6.57 2.58
CA LEU A 48 -13.77 -6.94 3.89
C LEU A 48 -14.85 -8.01 3.71
N ALA A 49 -14.58 -9.23 4.15
CA ALA A 49 -15.57 -10.30 4.15
C ALA A 49 -16.01 -10.57 5.57
N LYS A 50 -17.32 -10.74 5.77
CA LYS A 50 -17.88 -11.23 7.03
C LYS A 50 -17.84 -12.75 7.00
N ILE A 51 -16.94 -13.36 7.77
CA ILE A 51 -16.80 -14.81 7.89
C ILE A 51 -17.08 -15.16 9.35
N ASN A 52 -18.13 -15.96 9.60
CA ASN A 52 -18.55 -16.33 10.95
C ASN A 52 -18.78 -15.12 11.87
N GLU A 53 -19.50 -14.12 11.38
CA GLU A 53 -19.83 -12.88 12.10
C GLU A 53 -18.66 -11.94 12.41
N GLU A 54 -17.42 -12.36 12.15
CA GLU A 54 -16.23 -11.52 12.21
C GLU A 54 -15.92 -10.88 10.85
N GLU A 55 -15.57 -9.60 10.87
CA GLU A 55 -15.05 -8.91 9.70
C GLU A 55 -13.57 -9.26 9.52
N ARG A 56 -13.23 -9.81 8.35
CA ARG A 56 -11.86 -10.19 8.00
C ARG A 56 -11.46 -9.56 6.69
N ILE A 57 -10.25 -9.01 6.64
CA ILE A 57 -9.65 -8.55 5.39
C ILE A 57 -9.17 -9.79 4.63
N VAL A 58 -9.85 -10.10 3.53
CA VAL A 58 -9.51 -11.24 2.67
C VAL A 58 -8.51 -10.77 1.61
N ASN A 59 -7.65 -11.69 1.17
CA ASN A 59 -6.62 -11.43 0.16
C ASN A 59 -5.54 -10.44 0.65
N MET A 60 -5.19 -10.45 1.93
CA MET A 60 -3.96 -9.81 2.40
C MET A 60 -2.75 -10.72 2.12
N ASN A 61 -1.63 -10.17 1.68
CA ASN A 61 -0.39 -10.91 1.46
C ASN A 61 0.81 -10.11 1.99
N LYS A 62 1.99 -10.75 2.04
CA LYS A 62 3.20 -10.13 2.60
C LYS A 62 3.64 -8.85 1.87
N ASP A 63 3.45 -8.78 0.55
CA ASP A 63 3.79 -7.58 -0.23
C ASP A 63 2.83 -6.42 0.10
N ARG A 64 1.54 -6.70 0.28
CA ARG A 64 0.52 -5.71 0.69
C ARG A 64 0.77 -5.19 2.11
N GLU A 65 1.09 -6.08 3.05
CA GLU A 65 1.50 -5.72 4.40
C GLU A 65 2.78 -4.89 4.42
N GLU A 66 3.75 -5.19 3.54
CA GLU A 66 4.97 -4.40 3.38
C GLU A 66 4.62 -3.00 2.88
N ILE A 67 3.77 -2.84 1.86
CA ILE A 67 3.34 -1.53 1.34
C ILE A 67 2.63 -0.70 2.42
N LEU A 68 1.75 -1.32 3.24
CA LEU A 68 1.06 -0.64 4.33
C LEU A 68 2.03 0.01 5.33
N LYS A 69 3.21 -0.57 5.57
CA LYS A 69 4.19 0.00 6.53
C LYS A 69 4.75 1.36 6.08
N TYR A 70 4.75 1.62 4.77
CA TYR A 70 5.33 2.84 4.18
C TYR A 70 4.25 3.84 3.71
N LEU A 71 2.99 3.43 3.67
CA LEU A 71 1.89 4.33 3.35
C LEU A 71 1.74 5.43 4.43
N PRO A 72 1.52 6.70 4.05
CA PRO A 72 1.20 7.77 4.98
C PRO A 72 -0.03 7.44 5.83
N ALA A 73 -0.08 7.93 7.07
CA ALA A 73 -1.18 7.67 8.01
C ALA A 73 -2.57 7.93 7.39
N LYS A 74 -2.74 9.08 6.72
CA LYS A 74 -3.97 9.43 6.01
C LYS A 74 -4.39 8.43 4.93
N CYS A 75 -3.43 7.75 4.30
CA CYS A 75 -3.70 6.72 3.29
C CYS A 75 -3.96 5.35 3.93
N ARG A 76 -3.50 5.10 5.17
CA ARG A 76 -3.72 3.86 5.93
C ARG A 76 -5.10 3.77 6.57
N GLU A 77 -5.66 4.89 7.02
CA GLU A 77 -7.00 4.95 7.64
C GLU A 77 -8.11 4.35 6.76
N TYR A 78 -7.91 4.25 5.44
CA TYR A 78 -8.86 3.61 4.54
C TYR A 78 -8.81 2.07 4.57
N TYR A 79 -7.69 1.51 5.01
CA TYR A 79 -7.42 0.06 4.99
C TYR A 79 -7.33 -0.55 6.41
N GLN A 80 -7.58 0.26 7.45
CA GLN A 80 -7.73 -0.18 8.85
C GLN A 80 -9.20 -0.21 9.22
#